data_AF-A0A7S3WNN5-F1
#
_entry.id   AF-A0A7S3WNN5-F1
#
_cell.length_a   1.000
_cell.length_b   1.000
_cell.length_c   1.000
_cell.angle_alpha   90.00
_cell.angle_beta   90.00
_cell.angle_gamma   90.00
#
_symmetry.space_group_name_H-M   'P 1'
#
loop_
_entity.id
_entity.type
_entity.pdbx_description
1 polymer ?
#
loop_
_entity_poly.entity_id
_entity_poly.type
_entity_poly.pdbx_seq_one_letter_code
_entity_poly.pdbx_strand_id
1 'polypeptide(L)'
;VGEKLCLSTAPVPVVQGQVINPASHAPEETVQRTSTTFLRRGLHRDQKRILITGILSAALYFVFCSICIWLWMSVPRTCDARLDLIFEWLAVLNCTLGAIMACFICVAQTMLSALHHAALADKFRSEGRDAESSSEETDYESEMKAASRMICIPTFLYVFVVNALFLVWAYGVTQALKADDELCNGSVFAFWVLFIMNILNCGVSGNTIYKPPSGNLVV
;
A
#
# COMPACT_ATOMS: atom_id res chain seq x y z
N VAL A 1 21.45 10.07 -20.39
CA VAL A 1 21.94 10.65 -19.12
C VAL A 1 20.71 10.93 -18.27
N GLY A 2 20.36 10.06 -17.29
CA GLY A 2 19.16 10.28 -16.46
C GLY A 2 18.47 9.05 -15.84
N GLU A 3 18.95 7.81 -16.00
CA GLU A 3 18.28 6.59 -15.49
C GLU A 3 19.10 5.88 -14.39
N LYS A 4 19.29 6.45 -13.21
CA LYS A 4 19.92 5.72 -12.07
C LYS A 4 19.44 6.18 -10.68
N LEU A 5 18.14 6.44 -10.50
CA LEU A 5 17.56 6.68 -9.16
C LEU A 5 16.24 5.94 -8.94
N CYS A 6 16.20 4.67 -9.35
CA CYS A 6 15.45 3.67 -8.61
C CYS A 6 16.54 2.77 -8.04
N LEU A 7 16.95 3.05 -6.79
CA LEU A 7 17.84 2.16 -6.06
C LEU A 7 17.06 0.85 -5.89
N SER A 8 17.25 -0.04 -6.88
CA SER A 8 16.76 -1.39 -6.87
C SER A 8 17.59 -2.14 -5.84
N THR A 9 17.25 -1.97 -4.57
CA THR A 9 17.35 -3.10 -3.65
C THR A 9 16.31 -4.09 -4.13
N ALA A 10 16.68 -4.87 -5.15
CA ALA A 10 15.95 -6.08 -5.47
C ALA A 10 15.76 -6.82 -4.14
N PRO A 11 14.52 -7.21 -3.76
CA PRO A 11 14.36 -8.06 -2.61
C PRO A 11 15.26 -9.25 -2.84
N VAL A 12 16.29 -9.41 -2.00
CA VAL A 12 17.14 -10.60 -2.04
C VAL A 12 16.16 -11.75 -1.90
N PRO A 13 16.02 -12.64 -2.91
CA PRO A 13 15.17 -13.79 -2.75
C PRO A 13 15.76 -14.54 -1.56
N VAL A 14 14.97 -14.67 -0.50
CA VAL A 14 15.35 -15.44 0.68
C VAL A 14 15.30 -16.91 0.26
N VAL A 15 16.31 -17.33 -0.49
CA VAL A 15 16.60 -18.74 -0.77
C VAL A 15 17.42 -19.22 0.44
N GLN A 16 16.76 -19.39 1.58
CA GLN A 16 17.31 -20.17 2.67
C GLN A 16 16.93 -21.62 2.42
N GLY A 17 17.77 -22.36 1.69
CA GLY A 17 17.62 -23.80 1.63
C GLY A 17 18.08 -24.42 2.94
N GLN A 18 17.20 -25.13 3.65
CA GLN A 18 17.60 -26.07 4.69
C GLN A 18 18.59 -27.08 4.11
N VAL A 19 19.80 -27.09 4.66
CA VAL A 19 20.70 -28.25 4.54
C VAL A 19 20.12 -29.31 5.47
N ILE A 20 19.27 -30.19 4.92
CA ILE A 20 18.77 -31.36 5.64
C ILE A 20 19.98 -32.25 5.93
N ASN A 21 20.27 -32.47 7.22
CA ASN A 21 21.37 -33.30 7.67
C ASN A 21 21.16 -34.76 7.19
N PRO A 22 22.08 -35.35 6.40
CA PRO A 22 21.87 -36.65 5.74
C PRO A 22 22.02 -37.88 6.65
N ALA A 23 21.97 -37.73 7.99
CA ALA A 23 22.44 -38.75 8.92
C ALA A 23 21.34 -39.55 9.67
N SER A 24 20.05 -39.43 9.33
CA SER A 24 19.00 -40.26 9.93
C SER A 24 18.43 -41.26 8.92
N HIS A 25 18.75 -42.53 9.14
CA HIS A 25 18.20 -43.67 8.40
C HIS A 25 16.66 -43.72 8.45
N ALA A 26 16.09 -44.01 7.28
CA ALA A 26 14.68 -44.00 6.88
C ALA A 26 13.68 -44.71 7.82
N PRO A 27 12.42 -44.26 7.80
CA PRO A 27 11.39 -45.01 7.09
C PRO A 27 10.90 -44.24 5.85
N GLU A 28 10.33 -44.95 4.87
CA GLU A 28 9.68 -44.37 3.69
C GLU A 28 8.74 -43.22 4.10
N GLU A 29 9.23 -41.99 3.99
CA GLU A 29 8.40 -40.81 3.97
C GLU A 29 7.56 -40.91 2.70
N THR A 30 6.37 -41.47 2.84
CA THR A 30 5.27 -41.22 1.91
C THR A 30 5.18 -39.70 1.79
N VAL A 31 5.73 -39.17 0.70
CA VAL A 31 5.71 -37.74 0.36
C VAL A 31 4.28 -37.30 0.57
N GLN A 32 4.03 -36.66 1.72
CA GLN A 32 2.71 -36.28 2.13
C GLN A 32 2.37 -35.17 1.16
N ARG A 33 1.65 -35.52 0.09
CA ARG A 33 1.09 -34.59 -0.91
C ARG A 33 0.12 -33.69 -0.16
N THR A 34 0.69 -32.77 0.61
CA THR A 34 -0.03 -31.71 1.29
C THR A 34 -0.69 -30.94 0.18
N SER A 35 -2.02 -31.05 0.13
CA SER A 35 -2.79 -30.73 -1.05
C SER A 35 -2.53 -29.28 -1.44
N THR A 36 -2.10 -29.08 -2.69
CA THR A 36 -1.74 -27.78 -3.27
C THR A 36 -2.93 -26.82 -3.30
N THR A 37 -4.12 -27.36 -3.08
CA THR A 37 -5.36 -26.62 -2.83
C THR A 37 -5.32 -25.79 -1.54
N PHE A 38 -4.61 -26.22 -0.49
CA PHE A 38 -4.52 -25.46 0.76
C PHE A 38 -3.68 -24.19 0.59
N LEU A 39 -2.49 -24.31 0.00
CA LEU A 39 -1.61 -23.18 -0.28
C LEU A 39 -2.31 -22.15 -1.18
N ARG A 40 -2.94 -22.62 -2.26
CA ARG A 40 -3.69 -21.77 -3.20
C ARG A 40 -4.86 -21.04 -2.52
N ARG A 41 -5.58 -21.70 -1.61
CA ARG A 41 -6.69 -21.08 -0.86
C ARG A 41 -6.19 -20.01 0.12
N GLY A 42 -5.04 -20.22 0.75
CA GLY A 42 -4.40 -19.23 1.62
C GLY A 42 -4.05 -17.96 0.85
N LEU A 43 -3.27 -18.11 -0.24
CA LEU A 43 -2.82 -16.98 -1.06
C LEU A 43 -3.99 -16.18 -1.63
N HIS A 44 -5.03 -16.86 -2.14
CA HIS A 44 -6.22 -16.16 -2.65
C HIS A 44 -7.01 -15.43 -1.55
N ARG A 45 -7.05 -15.95 -0.32
CA ARG A 45 -7.72 -15.27 0.80
C ARG A 45 -6.98 -13.99 1.14
N ASP A 46 -5.66 -14.04 1.20
CA ASP A 46 -4.83 -12.87 1.54
C ASP A 46 -4.83 -11.84 0.41
N GLN A 47 -4.76 -12.30 -0.86
CA GLN A 47 -4.94 -11.43 -2.02
C GLN A 47 -6.28 -10.68 -1.98
N LYS A 48 -7.39 -11.37 -1.68
CA LYS A 48 -8.70 -10.71 -1.55
C LYS A 48 -8.72 -9.69 -0.41
N ARG A 49 -8.10 -10.00 0.73
CA ARG A 49 -8.02 -9.06 1.87
C ARG A 49 -7.23 -7.80 1.51
N ILE A 50 -6.07 -7.95 0.87
CA ILE A 50 -5.24 -6.82 0.42
C ILE A 50 -6.02 -5.97 -0.59
N LEU A 51 -6.71 -6.59 -1.54
CA LEU A 51 -7.50 -5.87 -2.54
C LEU A 51 -8.65 -5.08 -1.90
N ILE A 52 -9.42 -5.73 -1.01
CA ILE A 52 -10.57 -5.10 -0.34
C ILE A 52 -10.11 -3.93 0.53
N THR A 53 -9.04 -4.12 1.32
CA THR A 53 -8.49 -3.05 2.18
C THR A 53 -7.95 -1.89 1.35
N GLY A 54 -7.29 -2.15 0.22
CA GLY A 54 -6.87 -1.13 -0.72
C GLY A 54 -8.04 -0.32 -1.29
N ILE A 55 -9.08 -1.00 -1.78
CA ILE A 55 -10.28 -0.36 -2.35
C ILE A 55 -10.98 0.51 -1.29
N LEU A 56 -11.18 -0.03 -0.08
CA LEU A 56 -11.78 0.74 1.02
C LEU A 56 -10.95 1.98 1.36
N SER A 57 -9.62 1.85 1.38
CA SER A 57 -8.73 2.99 1.62
C SER A 57 -8.86 4.07 0.54
N ALA A 58 -8.87 3.67 -0.74
CA ALA A 58 -9.08 4.60 -1.85
C ALA A 58 -10.45 5.31 -1.76
N ALA A 59 -11.51 4.56 -1.46
CA ALA A 59 -12.85 5.12 -1.27
C ALA A 59 -12.92 6.15 -0.14
N LEU A 60 -12.25 5.89 0.99
CA LEU A 60 -12.17 6.84 2.10
C LEU A 60 -11.51 8.17 1.70
N TYR A 61 -10.45 8.14 0.88
CA TYR A 61 -9.84 9.37 0.36
C TYR A 61 -10.80 10.17 -0.53
N PHE A 62 -11.60 9.51 -1.38
CA PHE A 62 -12.62 10.19 -2.19
C PHE A 62 -13.76 10.76 -1.35
N VAL A 63 -14.18 10.07 -0.30
CA VAL A 63 -15.15 10.60 0.68
C VAL A 63 -14.60 11.84 1.37
N PHE A 64 -13.34 11.80 1.83
CA PHE A 64 -12.69 12.95 2.46
C PHE A 64 -12.54 14.13 1.50
N CYS A 65 -12.17 13.87 0.24
CA CYS A 65 -12.16 14.86 -0.83
C CYS A 65 -13.53 15.53 -0.99
N SER A 66 -14.60 14.73 -1.07
CA SER A 66 -15.97 15.21 -1.22
C SER A 66 -16.40 16.12 -0.06
N ILE A 67 -16.04 15.73 1.18
CA ILE A 67 -16.27 16.55 2.39
C ILE A 67 -15.50 17.87 2.30
N CYS A 68 -14.23 17.86 1.88
CA CYS A 68 -13.44 19.07 1.73
C CYS A 68 -13.99 20.01 0.64
N ILE A 69 -14.46 19.48 -0.50
CA ILE A 69 -15.11 20.27 -1.55
C ILE A 69 -16.39 20.91 -1.01
N TRP A 70 -17.19 20.16 -0.24
CA TRP A 70 -18.40 20.69 0.38
C TRP A 70 -18.09 21.81 1.38
N LEU A 71 -17.06 21.64 2.22
CA LEU A 71 -16.60 22.69 3.14
C LEU A 71 -16.09 23.92 2.39
N TRP A 72 -15.27 23.74 1.35
CA TRP A 72 -14.77 24.82 0.51
C TRP A 72 -15.90 25.69 -0.05
N MET A 73 -16.96 25.06 -0.59
CA MET A 73 -18.13 25.79 -1.10
C MET A 73 -18.97 26.47 0.00
N SER A 74 -18.83 26.01 1.25
CA SER A 74 -19.60 26.53 2.40
C SER A 74 -18.92 27.70 3.11
N VAL A 75 -17.63 27.95 2.85
CA VAL A 75 -16.90 29.08 3.46
C VAL A 75 -17.38 30.40 2.83
N PRO A 76 -17.92 31.34 3.62
CA PRO A 76 -18.31 32.64 3.09
C PRO A 76 -17.07 33.44 2.68
N ARG A 77 -17.16 34.18 1.56
CA ARG A 77 -16.07 35.04 1.07
C ARG A 77 -15.68 36.19 2.02
N THR A 78 -16.46 36.41 3.07
CA THR A 78 -16.22 37.41 4.12
C THR A 78 -15.29 36.92 5.23
N CYS A 79 -14.95 35.62 5.25
CA CYS A 79 -13.99 35.07 6.20
C CYS A 79 -12.59 35.64 5.91
N ASP A 80 -11.97 36.29 6.91
CA ASP A 80 -10.66 36.95 6.76
C ASP A 80 -9.51 35.92 6.63
N ALA A 81 -9.69 34.76 7.25
CA ALA A 81 -8.79 33.63 7.07
C ALA A 81 -9.08 32.94 5.73
N ARG A 82 -8.03 32.70 4.92
CA ARG A 82 -8.14 31.99 3.62
C ARG A 82 -8.35 30.48 3.78
N LEU A 83 -9.34 30.08 4.58
CA LEU A 83 -9.72 28.69 4.85
C LEU A 83 -10.32 28.02 3.62
N ASP A 84 -10.94 28.80 2.73
CA ASP A 84 -11.39 28.36 1.42
C ASP A 84 -10.26 27.70 0.60
N LEU A 85 -9.10 28.38 0.50
CA LEU A 85 -7.93 27.85 -0.18
C LEU A 85 -7.39 26.59 0.50
N ILE A 86 -7.43 26.51 1.84
CA ILE A 86 -6.99 25.32 2.57
C ILE A 86 -7.87 24.13 2.21
N PHE A 87 -9.19 24.26 2.27
CA PHE A 87 -10.11 23.17 1.93
C PHE A 87 -10.01 22.77 0.46
N GLU A 88 -9.79 23.72 -0.44
CA GLU A 88 -9.53 23.45 -1.86
C GLU A 88 -8.28 22.57 -2.04
N TRP A 89 -7.14 22.97 -1.46
CA TRP A 89 -5.90 22.19 -1.54
C TRP A 89 -6.04 20.83 -0.86
N LEU A 90 -6.70 20.75 0.30
CA LEU A 90 -6.97 19.48 0.97
C LEU A 90 -7.83 18.56 0.09
N ALA A 91 -8.85 19.08 -0.60
CA ALA A 91 -9.66 18.30 -1.53
C ALA A 91 -8.81 17.75 -2.69
N VAL A 92 -8.04 18.60 -3.36
CA VAL A 92 -7.20 18.21 -4.50
C VAL A 92 -6.16 17.16 -4.10
N LEU A 93 -5.48 17.35 -2.96
CA LEU A 93 -4.46 16.42 -2.50
C LEU A 93 -5.06 15.07 -2.08
N ASN A 94 -6.22 15.06 -1.38
CA ASN A 94 -6.89 13.81 -1.01
C ASN A 94 -7.46 13.07 -2.23
N CYS A 95 -8.00 13.79 -3.22
CA CYS A 95 -8.42 13.19 -4.49
C CYS A 95 -7.23 12.50 -5.18
N THR A 96 -6.09 13.20 -5.21
CA THR A 96 -4.85 12.68 -5.80
C THR A 96 -4.35 11.44 -5.04
N LEU A 97 -4.38 11.45 -3.70
CA LEU A 97 -4.06 10.26 -2.90
C LEU A 97 -4.99 9.08 -3.21
N GLY A 98 -6.30 9.34 -3.36
CA GLY A 98 -7.27 8.31 -3.76
C GLY A 98 -6.91 7.66 -5.11
N ALA A 99 -6.53 8.48 -6.10
CA ALA A 99 -6.06 7.99 -7.40
C ALA A 99 -4.75 7.19 -7.30
N ILE A 100 -3.78 7.67 -6.52
CA ILE A 100 -2.51 6.95 -6.29
C ILE A 100 -2.76 5.59 -5.62
N MET A 101 -3.66 5.52 -4.64
CA MET A 101 -4.03 4.26 -3.99
C MET A 101 -4.66 3.29 -4.98
N ALA A 102 -5.49 3.76 -5.91
CA ALA A 102 -5.99 2.94 -7.00
C ALA A 102 -4.86 2.38 -7.89
N CYS A 103 -3.83 3.18 -8.20
CA CYS A 103 -2.65 2.69 -8.91
C CYS A 103 -1.88 1.62 -8.11
N PHE A 104 -1.71 1.80 -6.79
CA PHE A 104 -1.07 0.79 -5.94
C PHE A 104 -1.84 -0.53 -5.92
N ILE A 105 -3.18 -0.51 -6.00
CA ILE A 105 -3.99 -1.72 -6.09
C ILE A 105 -3.66 -2.50 -7.38
N CYS A 106 -3.51 -1.82 -8.51
CA CYS A 106 -3.10 -2.45 -9.77
C CYS A 106 -1.70 -3.07 -9.66
N VAL A 107 -0.74 -2.35 -9.07
CA VAL A 107 0.62 -2.88 -8.84
C VAL A 107 0.59 -4.10 -7.91
N ALA A 108 -0.19 -4.03 -6.84
CA ALA A 108 -0.34 -5.14 -5.90
C ALA A 108 -0.92 -6.39 -6.58
N GLN A 109 -1.85 -6.24 -7.53
CA GLN A 109 -2.35 -7.37 -8.32
C GLN A 109 -1.25 -8.04 -9.13
N THR A 110 -0.39 -7.27 -9.83
CA THR A 110 0.74 -7.83 -10.58
C THR A 110 1.77 -8.47 -9.65
N MET A 111 2.08 -7.85 -8.50
CA MET A 111 3.00 -8.45 -7.52
C MET A 111 2.47 -9.77 -6.96
N LEU A 112 1.16 -9.86 -6.68
CA LEU A 112 0.54 -11.08 -6.18
C LEU A 112 0.49 -12.18 -7.24
N SER A 113 0.34 -11.80 -8.52
CA SER A 113 0.48 -12.74 -9.65
C SER A 113 1.89 -13.30 -9.75
N ALA A 114 2.91 -12.43 -9.65
CA ALA A 114 4.31 -12.85 -9.66
C ALA A 114 4.59 -13.82 -8.49
N LEU A 115 4.16 -13.48 -7.27
CA LEU A 115 4.32 -14.36 -6.11
C LEU A 115 3.62 -15.71 -6.27
N HIS A 116 2.52 -15.77 -7.02
CA HIS A 116 1.87 -17.03 -7.36
C HIS A 116 2.73 -17.89 -8.30
N HIS A 117 3.35 -17.30 -9.32
CA HIS A 117 4.31 -17.99 -10.19
C HIS A 117 5.52 -18.51 -9.43
N ALA A 118 6.09 -17.70 -8.52
CA ALA A 118 7.19 -18.15 -7.67
C ALA A 118 6.80 -19.37 -6.80
N ALA A 119 5.63 -19.33 -6.17
CA ALA A 119 5.15 -20.45 -5.36
C ALA A 119 4.89 -21.73 -6.19
N LEU A 120 4.48 -21.60 -7.45
CA LEU A 120 4.34 -22.73 -8.37
C LEU A 120 5.69 -23.27 -8.83
N ALA A 121 6.66 -22.40 -9.12
CA ALA A 121 8.01 -22.79 -9.52
C ALA A 121 8.69 -23.64 -8.44
N ASP A 122 8.61 -23.22 -7.17
CA ASP A 122 9.14 -23.96 -6.02
C ASP A 122 8.49 -25.33 -5.87
N LYS A 123 7.16 -25.36 -6.05
CA LYS A 123 6.41 -26.60 -5.99
C LYS A 123 6.84 -27.57 -7.11
N PHE A 124 6.92 -27.12 -8.36
CA PHE A 124 7.34 -27.99 -9.47
C PHE A 124 8.78 -28.47 -9.30
N ARG A 125 9.68 -27.62 -8.80
CA ARG A 125 11.05 -28.00 -8.43
C ARG A 125 11.05 -29.14 -7.40
N SER A 126 10.21 -29.05 -6.36
CA SER A 126 10.08 -30.11 -5.35
C SER A 126 9.50 -31.43 -5.90
N GLU A 127 8.72 -31.38 -6.99
CA GLU A 127 8.16 -32.55 -7.68
C GLU A 127 9.15 -33.16 -8.72
N GLY A 128 10.35 -32.60 -8.89
CA GLY A 128 11.32 -33.02 -9.93
C GLY A 128 10.89 -32.62 -11.35
N ARG A 129 10.04 -31.60 -11.47
CA ARG A 129 9.45 -31.09 -12.72
C ARG A 129 10.17 -29.81 -13.15
N ASP A 130 11.45 -29.95 -13.49
CA ASP A 130 12.37 -28.82 -13.71
C ASP A 130 11.98 -27.95 -14.92
N ALA A 131 11.42 -28.56 -15.97
CA ALA A 131 11.00 -27.83 -17.17
C ALA A 131 9.82 -26.88 -16.87
N GLU A 132 8.80 -27.34 -16.14
CA GLU A 132 7.69 -26.49 -15.72
C GLU A 132 8.14 -25.44 -14.69
N SER A 133 9.01 -25.83 -13.75
CA SER A 133 9.59 -24.89 -12.78
C SER A 133 10.31 -23.72 -13.46
N SER A 134 11.14 -24.00 -14.46
CA SER A 134 11.88 -22.96 -15.20
C SER A 134 10.95 -22.02 -15.99
N SER A 135 9.82 -22.53 -16.50
CA SER A 135 8.83 -21.70 -17.19
C SER A 135 8.19 -20.71 -16.21
N GLU A 136 7.73 -21.19 -15.05
CA GLU A 136 7.10 -20.35 -14.03
C GLU A 136 8.08 -19.33 -13.44
N GLU A 137 9.36 -19.68 -13.29
CA GLU A 137 10.41 -18.74 -12.83
C GLU A 137 10.64 -17.60 -13.85
N THR A 138 10.57 -17.91 -15.15
CA THR A 138 10.66 -16.88 -16.21
C THR A 138 9.47 -15.92 -16.16
N ASP A 139 8.26 -16.45 -15.98
CA ASP A 139 7.05 -15.63 -15.85
C ASP A 139 7.11 -14.75 -14.59
N TYR A 140 7.54 -15.30 -13.45
CA TYR A 140 7.79 -14.56 -12.22
C TYR A 140 8.74 -13.38 -12.43
N GLU A 141 9.92 -13.60 -13.02
CA GLU A 141 10.90 -12.54 -13.25
C GLU A 141 10.34 -11.43 -14.14
N SER A 142 9.59 -11.80 -15.18
CA SER A 142 8.98 -10.85 -16.10
C SER A 142 7.94 -9.97 -15.42
N GLU A 143 7.03 -10.56 -14.63
CA GLU A 143 5.97 -9.85 -13.91
C GLU A 143 6.54 -9.02 -12.76
N MET A 144 7.52 -9.54 -12.04
CA MET A 144 8.19 -8.82 -10.95
C MET A 144 8.93 -7.59 -11.48
N LYS A 145 9.61 -7.70 -12.62
CA LYS A 145 10.28 -6.57 -13.28
C LYS A 145 9.28 -5.54 -13.81
N ALA A 146 8.10 -5.98 -14.25
CA ALA A 146 7.02 -5.08 -14.64
C ALA A 146 6.45 -4.34 -13.41
N ALA A 147 6.12 -5.07 -12.34
CA ALA A 147 5.61 -4.51 -11.09
C ALA A 147 6.58 -3.52 -10.45
N SER A 148 7.88 -3.85 -10.41
CA SER A 148 8.94 -2.98 -9.92
C SER A 148 9.03 -1.67 -10.70
N ARG A 149 8.82 -1.68 -12.02
CA ARG A 149 8.78 -0.45 -12.81
C ARG A 149 7.49 0.34 -12.57
N MET A 150 6.36 -0.35 -12.43
CA MET A 150 5.07 0.28 -12.18
C MET A 150 4.95 0.91 -10.79
N ILE A 151 5.67 0.41 -9.77
CA ILE A 151 5.58 0.94 -8.40
C ILE A 151 6.33 2.26 -8.20
N CYS A 152 7.36 2.55 -9.00
CA CYS A 152 8.21 3.72 -8.79
C CYS A 152 7.44 5.04 -8.86
N ILE A 153 6.65 5.23 -9.93
CA ILE A 153 5.89 6.46 -10.17
C ILE A 153 4.88 6.75 -9.04
N PRO A 154 3.95 5.84 -8.68
CA PRO A 154 2.99 6.09 -7.61
C PRO A 154 3.69 6.29 -6.26
N THR A 155 4.85 5.65 -6.02
CA THR A 155 5.62 5.86 -4.79
C THR A 155 6.19 7.28 -4.69
N PHE A 156 6.83 7.79 -5.75
CA PHE A 156 7.33 9.17 -5.74
C PHE A 156 6.20 10.18 -5.61
N LEU A 157 5.09 9.97 -6.35
CA LEU A 157 3.93 10.85 -6.28
C LEU A 157 3.28 10.80 -4.89
N TYR A 158 3.19 9.62 -4.27
CA TYR A 158 2.69 9.47 -2.91
C TYR A 158 3.53 10.29 -1.92
N VAL A 159 4.85 10.12 -1.93
CA VAL A 159 5.75 10.86 -1.04
C VAL A 159 5.62 12.37 -1.25
N PHE A 160 5.56 12.82 -2.51
CA PHE A 160 5.37 14.24 -2.83
C PHE A 160 4.04 14.78 -2.28
N VAL A 161 2.93 14.09 -2.55
CA VAL A 161 1.59 14.52 -2.13
C VAL A 161 1.44 14.50 -0.61
N VAL A 162 2.02 13.51 0.08
CA VAL A 162 2.03 13.46 1.55
C VAL A 162 2.79 14.65 2.14
N ASN A 163 3.97 14.99 1.61
CA ASN A 163 4.71 16.17 2.06
C ASN A 163 3.94 17.48 1.78
N ALA A 164 3.32 17.60 0.61
CA ALA A 164 2.45 18.75 0.31
C ALA A 164 1.27 18.84 1.28
N LEU A 165 0.66 17.70 1.64
CA LEU A 165 -0.43 17.64 2.60
C LEU A 165 0.01 18.12 3.99
N PHE A 166 1.20 17.75 4.45
CA PHE A 166 1.77 18.27 5.71
C PHE A 166 1.95 19.78 5.68
N LEU A 167 2.45 20.34 4.56
CA LEU A 167 2.62 21.78 4.40
C LEU A 167 1.26 22.52 4.42
N VAL A 168 0.24 21.97 3.74
CA VAL A 168 -1.11 22.53 3.73
C VAL A 168 -1.73 22.48 5.12
N TRP A 169 -1.56 21.39 5.89
CA TRP A 169 -2.03 21.33 7.27
C TRP A 169 -1.32 22.33 8.17
N ALA A 170 0.00 22.45 8.08
CA ALA A 170 0.76 23.42 8.86
C ALA A 170 0.30 24.86 8.56
N TYR A 171 0.12 25.19 7.28
CA TYR A 171 -0.42 26.49 6.86
C TYR A 171 -1.86 26.68 7.35
N GLY A 172 -2.71 25.64 7.25
CA GLY A 172 -4.08 25.64 7.75
C GLY A 172 -4.17 25.93 9.25
N VAL A 173 -3.28 25.35 10.07
CA VAL A 173 -3.21 25.65 11.51
C VAL A 173 -2.93 27.13 11.74
N THR A 174 -1.99 27.73 11.00
CA THR A 174 -1.71 29.18 11.15
C THR A 174 -2.88 30.07 10.74
N GLN A 175 -3.71 29.62 9.80
CA GLN A 175 -4.92 30.33 9.37
C GLN A 175 -6.07 30.16 10.36
N ALA A 176 -6.29 28.93 10.84
CA ALA A 176 -7.31 28.62 11.83
C ALA A 176 -7.07 29.36 13.16
N LEU A 177 -5.82 29.57 13.57
CA LEU A 177 -5.47 30.36 14.77
C LEU A 177 -5.73 31.87 14.62
N LYS A 178 -5.82 32.38 13.38
CA LYS A 178 -6.09 33.81 13.09
C LYS A 178 -7.56 34.08 12.74
N ALA A 179 -8.33 33.03 12.47
CA ALA A 179 -9.70 33.13 12.02
C ALA A 179 -10.62 33.54 13.18
N ASP A 180 -11.61 34.37 12.86
CA ASP A 180 -12.74 34.64 13.74
C ASP A 180 -13.90 33.69 13.38
N ASP A 181 -14.31 32.85 14.33
CA ASP A 181 -15.32 31.82 14.13
C ASP A 181 -16.66 32.40 13.68
N GLU A 182 -17.02 33.60 14.16
CA GLU A 182 -18.29 34.25 13.81
C GLU A 182 -18.35 34.64 12.33
N LEU A 183 -17.23 35.09 11.76
CA LEU A 183 -17.13 35.50 10.36
C LEU A 183 -16.99 34.32 9.39
N CYS A 184 -16.54 33.16 9.89
CA CYS A 184 -16.21 31.99 9.09
C CYS A 184 -17.26 30.87 9.18
N ASN A 185 -18.45 31.13 9.72
CA ASN A 185 -19.60 30.21 9.77
C ASN A 185 -19.25 28.81 10.31
N GLY A 186 -18.43 28.74 11.36
CA GLY A 186 -18.01 27.46 11.97
C GLY A 186 -17.00 26.64 11.16
N SER A 187 -16.45 27.17 10.08
CA SER A 187 -15.45 26.47 9.24
C SER A 187 -14.16 26.12 10.00
N VAL A 188 -13.80 26.93 10.99
CA VAL A 188 -12.64 26.69 11.87
C VAL A 188 -12.85 25.44 12.72
N PHE A 189 -14.04 25.26 13.28
CA PHE A 189 -14.39 24.04 14.02
C PHE A 189 -14.28 22.80 13.12
N ALA A 190 -14.83 22.87 11.90
CA ALA A 190 -14.72 21.78 10.93
C ALA A 190 -13.26 21.46 10.58
N PHE A 191 -12.41 22.48 10.40
CA PHE A 191 -10.98 22.31 10.17
C PHE A 191 -10.31 21.53 11.31
N TRP A 192 -10.55 21.90 12.57
CA TRP A 192 -9.96 21.22 13.73
C TRP A 192 -10.44 19.78 13.86
N VAL A 193 -11.72 19.50 13.60
CA VAL A 193 -12.24 18.12 13.59
C VAL A 193 -11.51 17.28 12.54
N LEU A 194 -11.38 17.77 11.30
CA LEU A 194 -10.67 17.06 10.24
C LEU A 194 -9.18 16.88 10.55
N PHE A 195 -8.54 17.88 11.16
CA PHE A 195 -7.15 17.81 11.57
C PHE A 195 -6.92 16.73 12.63
N ILE A 196 -7.77 16.69 13.67
CA ILE A 196 -7.69 15.66 14.72
C ILE A 196 -7.95 14.28 14.13
N MET A 197 -8.95 14.12 13.27
CA MET A 197 -9.19 12.84 12.58
C MET A 197 -7.99 12.40 11.75
N ASN A 198 -7.30 13.32 11.08
CA ASN A 198 -6.08 13.02 10.32
C ASN A 198 -4.95 12.54 11.24
N ILE A 199 -4.70 13.22 12.36
CA ILE A 199 -3.70 12.82 13.36
C ILE A 199 -3.99 11.41 13.92
N LEU A 200 -5.25 11.15 14.28
CA LEU A 200 -5.66 9.84 14.81
C LEU A 200 -5.44 8.73 13.77
N ASN A 201 -5.77 8.98 12.50
CA ASN A 201 -5.52 8.04 11.42
C ASN A 201 -4.02 7.76 11.24
N CYS A 202 -3.17 8.79 11.26
CA CYS A 202 -1.71 8.61 11.20
C CYS A 202 -1.18 7.78 12.38
N GLY A 203 -1.70 7.99 13.60
CA GLY A 203 -1.29 7.26 14.79
C GLY A 203 -1.67 5.77 14.76
N VAL A 204 -2.83 5.43 14.20
CA VAL A 204 -3.27 4.03 14.07
C VAL A 204 -2.42 3.27 13.04
N SER A 205 -2.09 3.89 11.91
CA SER A 205 -1.27 3.25 10.86
C SER A 205 0.17 2.94 11.30
N GLY A 206 0.74 3.74 12.21
CA GLY A 206 2.09 3.51 12.75
C GLY A 206 2.20 2.27 13.65
N ASN A 207 1.10 1.82 14.27
CA ASN A 207 1.11 0.69 15.21
C ASN A 207 0.91 -0.67 14.52
N THR A 208 0.46 -0.69 13.26
CA THR A 208 0.55 -1.88 12.40
C THR A 208 1.97 -2.07 11.89
N ILE A 209 2.93 -2.22 12.82
CA ILE A 209 4.22 -2.81 12.49
C ILE A 209 3.90 -4.19 11.94
N TYR A 210 4.16 -4.39 10.64
CA TYR A 210 4.10 -5.70 10.04
C TYR A 210 5.00 -6.63 10.86
N LYS A 211 4.39 -7.42 11.74
CA LYS A 211 5.09 -8.55 12.34
C LYS A 211 5.18 -9.56 11.21
N PRO A 212 6.37 -9.83 10.66
CA PRO A 212 6.51 -10.96 9.76
C PRO A 212 5.91 -12.17 10.48
N PRO A 213 5.15 -13.03 9.79
CA PRO A 213 4.53 -14.19 10.40
C PRO A 213 5.59 -14.95 11.18
N SER A 214 5.49 -14.92 12.51
CA SER A 214 6.45 -15.53 13.44
C SER A 214 6.32 -17.05 13.49
N GLY A 215 5.82 -17.65 12.40
CA GLY A 215 6.12 -19.03 12.16
C GLY A 215 7.63 -19.11 12.06
N ASN A 216 8.22 -20.06 12.80
CA ASN A 216 9.37 -20.74 12.26
C ASN A 216 8.93 -21.24 10.89
N LEU A 217 9.09 -20.39 9.87
CA LEU A 217 9.46 -20.82 8.55
C LEU A 217 10.78 -21.55 8.83
N VAL A 218 10.62 -22.81 9.22
CA VAL A 218 11.65 -23.82 9.09
C VAL A 218 11.82 -23.90 7.59
N VAL A 219 12.66 -23.00 7.07
CA VAL A 219 13.13 -22.98 5.68
C VAL A 219 14.50 -23.60 5.67
#